data_AF-A0A9E5AZ81-F1
#
_entry.id   AF-A0A9E5AZ81-F1
#
_cell.length_a   1.000
_cell.length_b   1.000
_cell.length_c   1.000
_cell.angle_alpha   90.00
_cell.angle_beta   90.00
_cell.angle_gamma   90.00
#
_symmetry.space_group_name_H-M   'P 1'
#
loop_
_entity.id
_entity.type
_entity.pdbx_description
1 polymer ?
#
loop_
_entity_poly.entity_id
_entity_poly.type
_entity_poly.pdbx_seq_one_letter_code
_entity_poly.pdbx_strand_id
1 'polypeptide(L)'
;MNKKSAPAPTRREFLGSACCAAVGTTGLLSALGSLRLMAAAASPTNGPQVPSAAASGIGSDYKALICLFLNGGNDANNLIIPTGADYAAYASARSNLAIPQASLLPFNPKTSDGRTWGLHPSVAELNTLFNSGQAAFLANVGTLVYPTTKTQYNAKSVPLPPQLFSHSDQQVQWQHSVPDKPTATGWGGRVADLVNNLNTSDQISMSVSLAGKNTFEIGSKVSQYAINTSGA
;
A
#
# COMPACT_ATOMS: atom_id res chain seq x y z
N MET A 1 -5.99 14.71 -40.49
CA MET A 1 -5.45 15.06 -39.15
C MET A 1 -4.29 14.13 -38.82
N ASN A 2 -3.05 14.60 -38.93
CA ASN A 2 -1.87 13.82 -38.54
C ASN A 2 -1.81 13.70 -37.01
N LYS A 3 -1.96 12.49 -36.49
CA LYS A 3 -1.67 12.19 -35.08
C LYS A 3 -0.16 12.37 -34.88
N LYS A 4 0.25 13.39 -34.13
CA LYS A 4 1.61 13.48 -33.60
C LYS A 4 1.78 12.34 -32.58
N SER A 5 2.54 11.31 -32.94
CA SER A 5 2.98 10.29 -31.98
C SER A 5 3.80 10.96 -30.88
N ALA A 6 3.50 10.63 -29.63
CA ALA A 6 4.31 11.08 -28.49
C ALA A 6 5.77 10.61 -28.69
N PRO A 7 6.77 11.42 -28.31
CA PRO A 7 8.17 11.02 -28.43
C PRO A 7 8.44 9.76 -27.61
N ALA A 8 9.23 8.85 -28.18
CA ALA A 8 9.63 7.61 -27.51
C ALA A 8 10.45 7.94 -26.25
N PRO A 9 10.19 7.29 -25.10
CA PRO A 9 10.90 7.57 -23.87
C PRO A 9 12.40 7.29 -24.04
N THR A 10 13.22 8.15 -23.44
CA THR A 10 14.67 7.95 -23.44
C THR A 10 15.03 6.72 -22.60
N ARG A 11 16.18 6.09 -22.89
CA ARG A 11 16.66 4.91 -22.14
C ARG A 11 16.75 5.15 -20.62
N ARG A 12 17.02 6.40 -20.20
CA ARG A 12 17.05 6.82 -18.79
C ARG A 12 15.65 6.94 -18.18
N GLU A 13 14.67 7.45 -18.94
CA GLU A 13 13.26 7.49 -18.53
C GLU A 13 12.65 6.09 -18.49
N PHE A 14 13.02 5.21 -19.43
CA PHE A 14 12.62 3.80 -19.43
C PHE A 14 13.17 3.07 -18.20
N LEU A 15 14.47 3.21 -17.89
CA LEU A 15 15.06 2.57 -16.72
C LEU A 15 14.55 3.17 -15.40
N GLY A 16 14.36 4.49 -15.32
CA GLY A 16 13.78 5.14 -14.14
C GLY A 16 12.31 4.76 -13.90
N SER A 17 11.50 4.72 -14.96
CA SER A 17 10.10 4.27 -14.88
C SER A 17 10.00 2.77 -14.64
N ALA A 18 10.89 1.97 -15.21
CA ALA A 18 10.93 0.52 -15.03
C ALA A 18 11.39 0.11 -13.63
N CYS A 19 12.22 0.87 -12.91
CA CYS A 19 12.58 0.53 -11.52
C CYS A 19 11.43 0.81 -10.53
N CYS A 20 10.75 1.95 -10.64
CA CYS A 20 9.57 2.27 -9.81
C CYS A 20 8.36 1.42 -10.18
N ALA A 21 8.19 1.13 -11.48
CA ALA A 21 7.22 0.13 -11.91
C ALA A 21 7.66 -1.26 -11.43
N ALA A 22 8.92 -1.70 -11.55
CA ALA A 22 9.33 -3.06 -11.20
C ALA A 22 9.14 -3.40 -9.73
N VAL A 23 9.29 -2.48 -8.77
CA VAL A 23 9.02 -2.83 -7.36
C VAL A 23 7.52 -3.07 -7.13
N GLY A 24 6.66 -2.23 -7.73
CA GLY A 24 5.20 -2.40 -7.65
C GLY A 24 4.64 -3.51 -8.55
N THR A 25 5.15 -3.64 -9.76
CA THR A 25 4.74 -4.62 -10.77
C THR A 25 5.35 -5.97 -10.51
N THR A 26 6.58 -6.11 -9.98
CA THR A 26 7.07 -7.45 -9.57
C THR A 26 6.33 -7.91 -8.33
N GLY A 27 6.03 -7.05 -7.36
CA GLY A 27 5.17 -7.39 -6.23
C GLY A 27 3.76 -7.79 -6.67
N LEU A 28 3.13 -6.98 -7.54
CA LEU A 28 1.80 -7.25 -8.07
C LEU A 28 1.77 -8.44 -9.05
N LEU A 29 2.75 -8.61 -9.93
CA LEU A 29 2.86 -9.75 -10.86
C LEU A 29 3.23 -11.03 -10.12
N SER A 30 4.06 -10.96 -9.08
CA SER A 30 4.35 -12.12 -8.23
C SER A 30 3.15 -12.48 -7.38
N ALA A 31 2.42 -11.50 -6.84
CA ALA A 31 1.17 -11.74 -6.10
C ALA A 31 0.08 -12.27 -7.04
N LEU A 32 -0.22 -11.61 -8.15
CA LEU A 32 -1.16 -12.06 -9.18
C LEU A 32 -0.74 -13.40 -9.77
N GLY A 33 0.55 -13.60 -10.00
CA GLY A 33 1.14 -14.86 -10.46
C GLY A 33 0.92 -15.96 -9.46
N SER A 34 1.22 -15.72 -8.18
CA SER A 34 1.00 -16.68 -7.09
C SER A 34 -0.50 -16.96 -6.88
N LEU A 35 -1.36 -15.95 -6.95
CA LEU A 35 -2.82 -16.08 -6.84
C LEU A 35 -3.39 -16.86 -8.03
N ARG A 36 -2.90 -16.60 -9.24
CA ARG A 36 -3.28 -17.37 -10.45
C ARG A 36 -2.72 -18.78 -10.45
N LEU A 37 -1.53 -19.00 -9.90
CA LEU A 37 -0.91 -20.32 -9.71
C LEU A 37 -1.70 -21.13 -8.68
N MET A 38 -2.12 -20.52 -7.57
CA MET A 38 -3.02 -21.15 -6.60
C MET A 38 -4.38 -21.47 -7.21
N ALA A 39 -4.95 -20.56 -8.00
CA ALA A 39 -6.19 -20.79 -8.75
C ALA A 39 -6.05 -21.90 -9.81
N ALA A 40 -4.89 -22.02 -10.46
CA ALA A 40 -4.61 -23.07 -11.44
C ALA A 40 -4.36 -24.44 -10.79
N ALA A 41 -3.66 -24.48 -9.65
CA ALA A 41 -3.41 -25.71 -8.89
C ALA A 41 -4.67 -26.28 -8.22
N ALA A 42 -5.67 -25.43 -7.97
CA ALA A 42 -6.97 -25.82 -7.40
C ALA A 42 -7.99 -26.33 -8.44
N SER A 43 -7.68 -26.28 -9.75
CA SER A 43 -8.59 -26.73 -10.82
C SER A 43 -8.15 -28.08 -11.40
N PRO A 44 -8.90 -29.20 -11.18
CA PRO A 44 -8.46 -30.52 -11.62
C PRO A 44 -8.55 -30.76 -13.13
N THR A 45 -9.25 -29.92 -13.89
CA THR A 45 -9.51 -30.17 -15.31
C THR A 45 -9.71 -28.88 -16.09
N ASN A 46 -8.82 -28.63 -17.06
CA ASN A 46 -8.96 -27.75 -18.25
C ASN A 46 -8.36 -26.33 -18.17
N GLY A 47 -7.08 -26.20 -18.54
CA GLY A 47 -6.43 -24.93 -18.95
C GLY A 47 -4.93 -25.11 -19.21
N PRO A 48 -4.29 -24.36 -20.14
CA PRO A 48 -3.08 -24.78 -20.86
C PRO A 48 -1.87 -25.05 -19.96
N GLN A 49 -1.13 -26.11 -20.29
CA GLN A 49 0.10 -26.53 -19.60
C GLN A 49 1.03 -25.34 -19.29
N VAL A 50 1.31 -25.17 -18.01
CA VAL A 50 2.33 -24.27 -17.47
C VAL A 50 3.69 -24.64 -18.09
N PRO A 51 4.52 -23.68 -18.55
CA PRO A 51 5.94 -23.93 -18.75
C PRO A 51 6.52 -24.46 -17.44
N SER A 52 7.16 -25.62 -17.48
CA SER A 52 7.83 -26.24 -16.35
C SER A 52 9.05 -25.42 -15.93
N ALA A 53 8.84 -24.37 -15.15
CA ALA A 53 9.89 -23.69 -14.40
C ALA A 53 9.30 -23.11 -13.10
N ALA A 54 9.71 -23.70 -11.99
CA ALA A 54 9.48 -23.25 -10.61
C ALA A 54 8.06 -23.41 -10.02
N ALA A 55 7.51 -24.63 -10.05
CA ALA A 55 6.51 -25.09 -9.08
C ALA A 55 7.15 -25.49 -7.73
N SER A 56 8.16 -24.74 -7.30
CA SER A 56 8.88 -24.96 -6.04
C SER A 56 8.86 -23.65 -5.26
N GLY A 57 7.91 -23.47 -4.34
CA GLY A 57 8.05 -22.36 -3.38
C GLY A 57 6.83 -21.86 -2.62
N ILE A 58 5.59 -22.22 -2.98
CA ILE A 58 4.47 -21.93 -2.07
C ILE A 58 4.45 -23.05 -1.03
N GLY A 59 5.26 -22.88 0.02
CA GLY A 59 5.28 -23.81 1.16
C GLY A 59 3.87 -24.03 1.69
N SER A 60 3.62 -25.20 2.28
CA SER A 60 2.33 -25.60 2.87
C SER A 60 1.87 -24.73 4.06
N ASP A 61 2.66 -23.72 4.43
CA ASP A 61 2.41 -22.86 5.58
C ASP A 61 1.34 -21.82 5.26
N TYR A 62 0.42 -21.63 6.20
CA TYR A 62 -0.59 -20.60 6.14
C TYR A 62 0.03 -19.20 5.91
N LYS A 63 -0.49 -18.47 4.92
CA LYS A 63 -0.10 -17.09 4.63
C LYS A 63 -1.32 -16.18 4.78
N ALA A 64 -1.15 -15.11 5.55
CA ALA A 64 -2.13 -14.05 5.70
C ALA A 64 -1.50 -12.69 5.40
N LEU A 65 -2.27 -11.83 4.74
CA LEU A 65 -1.97 -10.40 4.64
C LEU A 65 -2.89 -9.67 5.62
N ILE A 66 -2.31 -8.97 6.59
CA ILE A 66 -3.04 -8.17 7.56
C ILE A 66 -2.80 -6.69 7.22
N CYS A 67 -3.88 -5.95 6.95
CA CYS A 67 -3.83 -4.51 6.75
C CYS A 67 -4.38 -3.80 8.00
N LEU A 68 -3.51 -3.09 8.72
CA LEU A 68 -3.91 -2.28 9.87
C LEU A 68 -4.10 -0.83 9.42
N PHE A 69 -5.36 -0.40 9.31
CA PHE A 69 -5.70 0.99 8.97
C PHE A 69 -6.13 1.75 10.23
N LEU A 70 -5.27 2.66 10.71
CA LEU A 70 -5.43 3.30 12.02
C LEU A 70 -6.45 4.45 12.06
N ASN A 71 -7.18 4.72 10.97
CA ASN A 71 -8.29 5.70 10.89
C ASN A 71 -8.02 7.05 11.59
N GLY A 72 -6.82 7.63 11.42
CA GLY A 72 -6.41 8.89 12.08
C GLY A 72 -5.70 8.72 13.43
N GLY A 73 -5.60 7.51 13.95
CA GLY A 73 -4.97 7.17 15.23
C GLY A 73 -3.43 7.13 15.23
N ASN A 74 -2.78 7.54 14.14
CA ASN A 74 -1.32 7.63 14.07
C ASN A 74 -0.86 8.97 13.52
N ASP A 75 -0.10 9.70 14.33
CA ASP A 75 0.66 10.86 13.89
C ASP A 75 2.01 10.40 13.35
N ALA A 76 2.09 10.19 12.03
CA ALA A 76 3.29 9.68 11.39
C ALA A 76 4.52 10.60 11.58
N ASN A 77 4.32 11.90 11.78
CA ASN A 77 5.42 12.85 12.02
C ASN A 77 6.00 12.72 13.43
N ASN A 78 5.25 12.17 14.39
CA ASN A 78 5.76 11.79 15.70
C ASN A 78 6.12 10.29 15.79
N LEU A 79 5.80 9.47 14.79
CA LEU A 79 6.22 8.07 14.73
C LEU A 79 7.66 7.92 14.24
N ILE A 80 8.02 8.60 13.15
CA ILE A 80 9.36 8.58 12.55
C ILE A 80 9.90 10.01 12.57
N ILE A 81 10.91 10.27 13.39
CA ILE A 81 11.38 11.61 13.74
C ILE A 81 12.84 11.77 13.27
N PRO A 82 13.19 12.85 12.55
CA PRO A 82 14.56 13.11 12.20
C PRO A 82 15.36 13.52 13.45
N THR A 83 16.59 13.03 13.56
CA THR A 83 17.51 13.35 14.66
C THR A 83 18.73 14.12 14.17
N GLY A 84 19.60 14.53 15.11
CA GLY A 84 20.83 15.26 14.78
C GLY A 84 20.54 16.66 14.26
N ALA A 85 21.14 17.02 13.12
CA ALA A 85 21.03 18.38 12.56
C ALA A 85 19.59 18.77 12.17
N ASP A 86 18.75 17.80 11.78
CA ASP A 86 17.39 18.04 11.30
C ASP A 86 16.35 18.11 12.43
N TYR A 87 16.71 17.72 13.65
CA TYR A 87 15.76 17.67 14.78
C TYR A 87 15.19 19.06 15.10
N ALA A 88 16.00 20.12 15.02
CA ALA A 88 15.55 21.48 15.32
C ALA A 88 14.41 21.94 14.39
N ALA A 89 14.45 21.56 13.11
CA ALA A 89 13.39 21.86 12.15
C ALA A 89 12.08 21.12 12.50
N TYR A 90 12.19 19.83 12.88
CA TYR A 90 11.06 19.06 13.40
C TYR A 90 10.49 19.71 14.68
N ALA A 91 11.32 20.01 15.66
CA ALA A 91 10.89 20.55 16.95
C ALA A 91 10.19 21.90 16.78
N SER A 92 10.71 22.78 15.91
CA SER A 92 10.06 24.05 15.56
C SER A 92 8.68 23.84 14.92
N ALA A 93 8.58 22.94 13.93
CA ALA A 93 7.32 22.65 13.25
C ALA A 93 6.26 22.00 14.17
N ARG A 94 6.69 21.27 15.21
CA ARG A 94 5.81 20.55 16.15
C ARG A 94 5.51 21.32 17.43
N SER A 95 6.33 22.32 17.77
CA SER A 95 6.17 23.14 18.97
C SER A 95 6.02 22.27 20.24
N ASN A 96 4.93 22.40 20.99
CA ASN A 96 4.67 21.64 22.21
C ASN A 96 4.37 20.15 21.99
N LEU A 97 4.21 19.70 20.74
CA LEU A 97 4.04 18.28 20.38
C LEU A 97 5.37 17.58 20.04
N ALA A 98 6.49 18.30 20.07
CA ALA A 98 7.80 17.74 19.77
C ALA A 98 8.24 16.75 20.86
N ILE A 99 8.71 15.57 20.44
CA ILE A 99 9.23 14.56 21.37
C ILE A 99 10.72 14.79 21.60
N PRO A 100 11.19 14.89 22.86
CA PRO A 100 12.61 15.14 23.16
C PRO A 100 13.53 14.14 22.45
N GLN A 101 14.53 14.64 21.73
CA GLN A 101 15.45 13.79 20.95
C GLN A 101 16.08 12.66 21.78
N ALA A 102 16.41 12.93 23.05
CA ALA A 102 17.00 11.95 23.95
C ALA A 102 16.06 10.78 24.32
N SER A 103 14.75 10.91 24.09
CA SER A 103 13.76 9.87 24.34
C SER A 103 13.44 9.01 23.12
N LEU A 104 13.97 9.38 21.94
CA LEU A 104 13.71 8.67 20.70
C LEU A 104 14.46 7.34 20.66
N LEU A 105 13.83 6.33 20.08
CA LEU A 105 14.44 5.02 19.87
C LEU A 105 15.21 5.03 18.53
N PRO A 106 16.55 5.03 18.53
CA PRO A 106 17.30 5.10 17.28
C PRO A 106 17.05 3.86 16.42
N PHE A 107 17.03 4.04 15.10
CA PHE A 107 17.06 2.93 14.15
C PHE A 107 17.88 3.31 12.92
N ASN A 108 18.47 2.31 12.27
CA ASN A 108 19.36 2.51 11.12
C ASN A 108 18.73 1.93 9.85
N PRO A 109 18.08 2.75 9.01
CA PRO A 109 17.51 2.26 7.76
C PRO A 109 18.59 1.78 6.79
N LYS A 110 18.30 0.69 6.07
CA LYS A 110 19.21 0.10 5.06
C LYS A 110 19.54 1.08 3.94
N THR A 111 18.57 1.93 3.57
CA THR A 111 18.74 3.01 2.60
C THR A 111 18.80 4.34 3.34
N SER A 112 19.90 5.07 3.19
CA SER A 112 20.07 6.38 3.80
C SER A 112 19.66 7.48 2.81
N ASP A 113 19.00 8.49 3.34
CA ASP A 113 18.72 9.77 2.67
C ASP A 113 19.59 10.91 3.23
N GLY A 114 20.67 10.57 3.93
CA GLY A 114 21.59 11.50 4.59
C GLY A 114 21.16 11.93 5.99
N ARG A 115 19.94 11.58 6.42
CA ARG A 115 19.41 11.92 7.74
C ARG A 115 19.59 10.77 8.72
N THR A 116 19.54 11.11 10.00
CA THR A 116 19.45 10.13 11.09
C THR A 116 18.04 10.12 11.64
N TRP A 117 17.57 8.97 12.12
CA TRP A 117 16.17 8.76 12.45
C TRP A 117 15.99 8.09 13.80
N GLY A 118 14.91 8.47 14.48
CA GLY A 118 14.43 7.85 15.70
C GLY A 118 12.94 7.55 15.61
N LEU A 119 12.51 6.51 16.31
CA LEU A 119 11.10 6.17 16.49
C LEU A 119 10.57 6.76 17.80
N HIS A 120 9.26 6.92 17.84
CA HIS A 120 8.51 7.25 19.06
C HIS A 120 8.87 6.29 20.22
N PRO A 121 9.05 6.77 21.47
CA PRO A 121 9.38 5.90 22.62
C PRO A 121 8.38 4.77 22.86
N SER A 122 7.09 5.02 22.65
CA SER A 122 6.02 4.03 22.81
C SER A 122 5.94 2.93 21.75
N VAL A 123 6.88 2.84 20.80
CA VAL A 123 6.88 1.77 19.77
C VAL A 123 8.14 0.90 19.83
N ALA A 124 8.58 0.55 21.04
CA ALA A 124 9.78 -0.26 21.28
C ALA A 124 9.75 -1.63 20.59
N GLU A 125 8.57 -2.24 20.50
CA GLU A 125 8.34 -3.50 19.80
C GLU A 125 8.55 -3.33 18.30
N LEU A 126 8.07 -2.22 17.72
CA LEU A 126 8.28 -1.91 16.31
C LEU A 126 9.75 -1.62 15.99
N ASN A 127 10.46 -0.94 16.90
CA ASN A 127 11.91 -0.76 16.81
C ASN A 127 12.65 -2.11 16.80
N THR A 128 12.24 -3.04 17.66
CA THR A 128 12.79 -4.40 17.74
C THR A 128 12.53 -5.18 16.44
N LEU A 129 11.31 -5.12 15.90
CA LEU A 129 10.98 -5.75 14.62
C LEU A 129 11.79 -5.16 13.45
N PHE A 130 12.00 -3.86 13.45
CA PHE A 130 12.83 -3.21 12.43
C PHE A 130 14.28 -3.70 12.51
N ASN A 131 14.86 -3.67 13.71
CA ASN A 131 16.26 -4.05 13.94
C ASN A 131 16.52 -5.54 13.70
N SER A 132 15.51 -6.39 13.84
CA SER A 132 15.58 -7.82 13.48
C SER A 132 15.31 -8.10 11.99
N GLY A 133 15.05 -7.07 11.18
CA GLY A 133 14.76 -7.20 9.75
C GLY A 133 13.35 -7.74 9.44
N GLN A 134 12.45 -7.71 10.42
CA GLN A 134 11.06 -8.18 10.32
C GLN A 134 10.06 -7.04 10.04
N ALA A 135 10.50 -5.78 10.11
CA ALA A 135 9.72 -4.62 9.71
C ALA A 135 10.50 -3.71 8.76
N ALA A 136 9.77 -3.00 7.90
CA ALA A 136 10.31 -1.98 7.02
C ALA A 136 9.41 -0.75 7.07
N PHE A 137 10.01 0.44 7.05
CA PHE A 137 9.29 1.69 6.93
C PHE A 137 9.32 2.15 5.48
N LEU A 138 8.15 2.51 4.96
CA LEU A 138 8.02 3.16 3.66
C LEU A 138 7.58 4.61 3.91
N ALA A 139 8.50 5.54 3.71
CA ALA A 139 8.25 6.97 3.86
C ALA A 139 7.78 7.59 2.53
N ASN A 140 7.25 8.82 2.61
CA ASN A 140 6.79 9.61 1.45
C ASN A 140 5.71 8.91 0.62
N VAL A 141 4.85 8.14 1.28
CA VAL A 141 3.73 7.47 0.63
C VAL A 141 2.49 8.35 0.69
N GLY A 142 1.83 8.49 -0.44
CA GLY A 142 0.58 9.21 -0.57
C GLY A 142 -0.11 8.82 -1.86
N THR A 143 -1.29 9.38 -2.07
CA THR A 143 -2.05 9.17 -3.30
C THR A 143 -1.38 9.93 -4.44
N LEU A 144 -1.22 9.25 -5.58
CA LEU A 144 -0.65 9.82 -6.80
C LEU A 144 -1.45 9.34 -7.99
N VAL A 145 -1.84 10.27 -8.86
CA VAL A 145 -2.43 9.97 -10.18
C VAL A 145 -1.39 10.10 -11.30
N TYR A 146 -0.30 10.83 -11.03
CA TYR A 146 0.78 11.10 -11.98
C TYR A 146 2.10 11.32 -11.22
N PRO A 147 3.27 10.87 -11.74
CA PRO A 147 4.57 11.21 -11.16
C PRO A 147 4.75 12.72 -11.05
N THR A 148 4.83 13.24 -9.83
CA THR A 148 4.73 14.69 -9.57
C THR A 148 5.93 15.20 -8.79
N THR A 149 6.61 16.22 -9.30
CA THR A 149 7.64 16.97 -8.56
C THR A 149 7.02 18.10 -7.74
N LYS A 150 7.76 18.61 -6.73
CA LYS A 150 7.32 19.76 -5.92
C LYS A 150 7.01 21.00 -6.77
N THR A 151 7.83 21.28 -7.79
CA THR A 151 7.61 22.41 -8.69
C THR A 151 6.32 22.25 -9.49
N GLN A 152 6.07 21.06 -10.05
CA GLN A 152 4.83 20.77 -10.78
C GLN A 152 3.60 20.83 -9.88
N TYR A 153 3.73 20.34 -8.64
CA TYR A 153 2.68 20.43 -7.63
C TYR A 153 2.31 21.90 -7.33
N ASN A 154 3.30 22.74 -7.04
CA ASN A 154 3.09 24.16 -6.76
C ASN A 154 2.49 24.90 -7.96
N ALA A 155 2.95 24.58 -9.17
CA ALA A 155 2.46 25.18 -10.42
C ALA A 155 1.14 24.58 -10.92
N LYS A 156 0.64 23.49 -10.30
CA LYS A 156 -0.52 22.70 -10.75
C LYS A 156 -0.42 22.30 -12.24
N SER A 157 0.78 21.94 -12.70
CA SER A 157 1.07 21.71 -14.12
C SER A 157 0.94 20.26 -14.58
N VAL A 158 0.58 19.34 -13.68
CA VAL A 158 0.29 17.93 -13.96
C VAL A 158 -1.00 17.53 -13.26
N PRO A 159 -1.69 16.45 -13.68
CA PRO A 159 -2.83 15.93 -12.94
C PRO A 159 -2.46 15.63 -11.49
N LEU A 160 -3.26 16.13 -10.55
CA LEU A 160 -3.11 15.89 -9.12
C LEU A 160 -4.33 15.11 -8.61
N PRO A 161 -4.19 14.29 -7.54
CA PRO A 161 -5.35 13.69 -6.90
C PRO A 161 -6.39 14.75 -6.53
N PRO A 162 -7.69 14.46 -6.67
CA PRO A 162 -8.72 15.35 -6.19
C PRO A 162 -8.66 15.43 -4.66
N GLN A 163 -9.10 16.56 -4.10
CA GLN A 163 -9.25 16.73 -2.66
C GLN A 163 -7.99 16.41 -1.85
N LEU A 164 -6.81 16.80 -2.36
CA LEU A 164 -5.60 16.80 -1.54
C LEU A 164 -5.86 17.59 -0.24
N PHE A 165 -5.33 17.10 0.88
CA PHE A 165 -5.53 17.60 2.24
C PHE A 165 -6.90 17.33 2.88
N SER A 166 -7.88 16.79 2.16
CA SER A 166 -9.12 16.31 2.76
C SER A 166 -8.91 14.93 3.39
N HIS A 167 -8.99 14.85 4.72
CA HIS A 167 -8.76 13.59 5.42
C HIS A 167 -9.73 12.50 4.96
N SER A 168 -11.03 12.78 4.93
CA SER A 168 -12.05 11.81 4.51
C SER A 168 -11.85 11.32 3.08
N ASP A 169 -11.54 12.23 2.14
CA ASP A 169 -11.34 11.85 0.74
C ASP A 169 -10.07 11.02 0.57
N GLN A 170 -8.98 11.37 1.26
CA GLN A 170 -7.74 10.60 1.24
C GLN A 170 -7.93 9.20 1.85
N GLN A 171 -8.71 9.06 2.92
CA GLN A 171 -9.05 7.75 3.50
C GLN A 171 -9.76 6.85 2.48
N VAL A 172 -10.74 7.39 1.75
CA VAL A 172 -11.45 6.66 0.68
C VAL A 172 -10.50 6.29 -0.46
N GLN A 173 -9.62 7.21 -0.87
CA GLN A 173 -8.62 6.94 -1.91
C GLN A 173 -7.66 5.80 -1.52
N TRP A 174 -7.28 5.69 -0.24
CA TRP A 174 -6.47 4.57 0.26
C TRP A 174 -7.20 3.22 0.22
N GLN A 175 -8.50 3.19 0.49
CA GLN A 175 -9.32 1.98 0.40
C GLN A 175 -9.60 1.59 -1.06
N HIS A 176 -9.72 2.56 -1.97
CA HIS A 176 -9.99 2.35 -3.39
C HIS A 176 -8.73 2.02 -4.20
N SER A 177 -7.61 2.68 -3.91
CA SER A 177 -6.33 2.65 -4.65
C SER A 177 -6.40 3.06 -6.14
N VAL A 178 -7.46 3.76 -6.56
CA VAL A 178 -7.57 4.37 -7.89
C VAL A 178 -7.97 5.85 -7.70
N PRO A 179 -7.00 6.74 -7.47
CA PRO A 179 -7.27 8.09 -6.97
C PRO A 179 -7.82 9.07 -8.03
N ASP A 180 -8.01 8.64 -9.29
CA ASP A 180 -8.48 9.46 -10.41
C ASP A 180 -9.93 9.16 -10.86
N LYS A 181 -10.61 8.20 -10.22
CA LYS A 181 -11.97 7.78 -10.61
C LYS A 181 -12.95 7.79 -9.43
N PRO A 182 -14.26 7.96 -9.69
CA PRO A 182 -15.29 7.75 -8.70
C PRO A 182 -15.21 6.34 -8.09
N THR A 183 -15.45 6.27 -6.80
CA THR A 183 -15.28 5.06 -6.00
C THR A 183 -16.33 4.01 -6.36
N ALA A 184 -15.92 2.93 -7.03
CA ALA A 184 -16.80 1.80 -7.37
C ALA A 184 -16.46 0.51 -6.62
N THR A 185 -15.18 0.26 -6.33
CA THR A 185 -14.70 -0.98 -5.67
C THR A 185 -13.48 -0.70 -4.79
N GLY A 186 -13.29 -1.39 -3.69
CA GLY A 186 -12.05 -1.34 -2.90
C GLY A 186 -10.99 -2.30 -3.42
N TRP A 187 -9.73 -2.07 -3.03
CA TRP A 187 -8.67 -2.99 -3.44
C TRP A 187 -8.81 -4.37 -2.79
N GLY A 188 -9.35 -4.47 -1.58
CA GLY A 188 -9.67 -5.74 -0.91
C GLY A 188 -10.75 -6.52 -1.64
N GLY A 189 -11.83 -5.84 -2.04
CA GLY A 189 -12.88 -6.44 -2.87
C GLY A 189 -12.38 -6.90 -4.23
N ARG A 190 -11.47 -6.15 -4.88
CA ARG A 190 -10.82 -6.61 -6.12
C ARG A 190 -9.91 -7.81 -5.92
N VAL A 191 -9.25 -7.93 -4.76
CA VAL A 191 -8.51 -9.15 -4.40
C VAL A 191 -9.48 -10.31 -4.22
N ALA A 192 -10.59 -10.12 -3.50
CA ALA A 192 -11.63 -11.12 -3.32
C ALA A 192 -12.20 -11.61 -4.67
N ASP A 193 -12.48 -10.71 -5.61
CA ASP A 193 -12.93 -11.07 -6.97
C ASP A 193 -11.94 -11.97 -7.72
N LEU A 194 -10.62 -11.77 -7.51
CA LEU A 194 -9.57 -12.55 -8.16
C LEU A 194 -9.44 -13.96 -7.57
N VAL A 195 -9.70 -14.11 -6.27
CA VAL A 195 -9.58 -15.40 -5.56
C VAL A 195 -10.92 -16.09 -5.36
N ASN A 196 -12.03 -15.52 -5.83
CA ASN A 196 -13.36 -16.05 -5.57
C ASN A 196 -13.52 -17.53 -5.96
N ASN A 197 -12.89 -17.96 -7.05
CA ASN A 197 -12.93 -19.35 -7.50
C ASN A 197 -12.21 -20.34 -6.55
N LEU A 198 -11.39 -19.85 -5.62
CA LEU A 198 -10.78 -20.66 -4.56
C LEU A 198 -11.71 -20.90 -3.38
N ASN A 199 -12.80 -20.13 -3.27
CA ASN A 199 -13.79 -20.33 -2.22
C ASN A 199 -14.80 -21.38 -2.65
N THR A 200 -14.58 -22.62 -2.22
CA THR A 200 -15.45 -23.77 -2.48
C THR A 200 -16.75 -23.73 -1.68
N SER A 201 -16.88 -22.81 -0.72
CA SER A 201 -18.07 -22.59 0.10
C SER A 201 -18.61 -21.17 -0.13
N ASP A 202 -19.48 -21.01 -1.13
CA ASP A 202 -20.06 -19.73 -1.54
C ASP A 202 -21.24 -19.24 -0.68
N GLN A 203 -21.64 -20.02 0.33
CA GLN A 203 -22.75 -19.71 1.24
C GLN A 203 -22.49 -18.44 2.08
N ILE A 204 -21.22 -18.10 2.31
CA ILE A 204 -20.79 -16.92 3.05
C ILE A 204 -19.75 -16.18 2.21
N SER A 205 -19.90 -14.87 2.12
CA SER A 205 -18.91 -14.03 1.44
C SER A 205 -17.54 -14.17 2.09
N MET A 206 -16.50 -14.27 1.26
CA MET A 206 -15.11 -14.22 1.74
C MET A 206 -14.70 -12.84 2.28
N SER A 207 -15.50 -11.81 1.98
CA SER A 207 -15.36 -10.47 2.57
C SER A 207 -16.34 -10.36 3.74
N VAL A 208 -15.82 -10.24 4.96
CA VAL A 208 -16.64 -10.10 6.18
C VAL A 208 -16.23 -8.82 6.91
N SER A 209 -17.18 -7.92 7.12
CA SER A 209 -17.00 -6.74 7.95
C SER A 209 -17.74 -6.89 9.26
N LEU A 210 -17.09 -6.53 10.36
CA LEU A 210 -17.68 -6.48 11.70
C LEU A 210 -18.07 -5.05 12.13
N ALA A 211 -17.88 -4.07 11.26
CA ALA A 211 -18.08 -2.65 11.54
C ALA A 211 -18.92 -1.97 10.43
N GLY A 212 -19.95 -2.66 9.94
CA GLY A 212 -20.80 -2.14 8.87
C GLY A 212 -20.12 -2.11 7.49
N LYS A 213 -20.68 -1.38 6.54
CA LYS A 213 -20.17 -1.35 5.17
C LYS A 213 -18.92 -0.48 5.06
N ASN A 214 -17.88 -0.97 4.40
CA ASN A 214 -16.67 -0.20 4.09
C ASN A 214 -16.39 -0.21 2.56
N THR A 215 -15.58 0.74 2.08
CA THR A 215 -15.20 0.80 0.65
C THR A 215 -14.19 -0.27 0.29
N PHE A 216 -13.27 -0.59 1.21
CA PHE A 216 -12.16 -1.52 1.02
C PHE A 216 -12.58 -2.91 0.52
N GLU A 217 -13.70 -3.44 1.00
CA GLU A 217 -14.16 -4.80 0.71
C GLU A 217 -15.14 -4.91 -0.47
N ILE A 218 -15.56 -3.80 -1.07
CA ILE A 218 -16.52 -3.81 -2.19
C ILE A 218 -15.82 -4.31 -3.46
N GLY A 219 -16.19 -5.49 -3.94
CA GLY A 219 -15.78 -6.03 -5.25
C GLY A 219 -16.84 -5.81 -6.32
N SER A 220 -16.52 -6.18 -7.56
CA SER A 220 -17.47 -6.25 -8.68
C SER A 220 -18.28 -7.55 -8.70
N LYS A 221 -17.79 -8.62 -8.06
CA LYS A 221 -18.47 -9.92 -7.96
C LYS A 221 -18.75 -10.28 -6.51
N VAL A 222 -17.76 -10.09 -5.64
CA VAL A 222 -17.87 -10.35 -4.20
C VAL A 222 -18.32 -9.08 -3.49
N SER A 223 -19.38 -9.19 -2.70
CA SER A 223 -19.84 -8.13 -1.80
C SER A 223 -19.62 -8.55 -0.35
N GLN A 224 -19.29 -7.59 0.50
CA GLN A 224 -19.06 -7.85 1.93
C GLN A 224 -20.32 -8.35 2.64
N TYR A 225 -20.16 -9.33 3.51
CA TYR A 225 -21.12 -9.67 4.54
C TYR A 225 -20.85 -8.77 5.74
N ALA A 226 -21.71 -7.78 5.97
CA ALA A 226 -21.52 -6.78 7.01
C ALA A 226 -22.37 -7.13 8.23
N ILE A 227 -21.72 -7.28 9.37
CA ILE A 227 -22.33 -7.45 10.68
C ILE A 227 -22.16 -6.12 11.45
N ASN A 228 -23.16 -5.79 12.26
CA ASN A 228 -23.11 -4.71 13.24
C ASN A 228 -23.42 -5.24 14.64
N THR A 229 -23.41 -4.38 15.66
CA THR A 229 -23.68 -4.76 17.06
C THR A 229 -25.06 -5.37 17.30
N SER A 230 -25.99 -5.21 16.35
CA SER A 230 -27.35 -5.77 16.36
C SER A 230 -27.51 -7.02 15.48
N GLY A 231 -26.43 -7.52 14.86
CA GLY A 231 -26.47 -8.66 13.94
C GLY A 231 -26.17 -8.30 12.49
N ALA A 232 -26.45 -9.24 11.58
CA ALA A 232 -26.29 -9.10 10.14
C ALA A 232 -27.50 -8.45 9.47
#